data_AF-A0A7Y8LPI9-F1
#
_entry.id   AF-A0A7Y8LPI9-F1
#
_cell.length_a   1.000
_cell.length_b   1.000
_cell.length_c   1.000
_cell.angle_alpha   90.00
_cell.angle_beta   90.00
_cell.angle_gamma   90.00
#
_symmetry.space_group_name_H-M   'P 1'
#
loop_
_entity.id
_entity.type
_entity.pdbx_description
1 polymer ?
#
loop_
_entity_poly.entity_id
_entity_poly.type
_entity_poly.pdbx_seq_one_letter_code
_entity_poly.pdbx_strand_id
1 'polypeptide(L)'
;MDLIGRAKSIILKPLQTWLEIKEEKTTISELYTSYAAILAAIPAVAQLIGYWLIGHSVLGVHFRWGIGRAFGHAIIFYILTLAGIYVVA
;
A
#
# COMPACT_ATOMS: atom_id res chain seq x y z
N MET A 1 -1.30 -0.21 17.64
CA MET A 1 -2.47 0.29 16.88
C MET A 1 -3.21 -0.89 16.29
N ASP A 2 -4.54 -0.95 16.43
CA ASP A 2 -5.34 -1.95 15.72
C ASP A 2 -5.54 -1.49 14.26
N LEU A 3 -4.77 -2.08 13.35
CA LEU A 3 -4.77 -1.77 11.91
C LEU A 3 -6.16 -1.96 11.29
N ILE A 4 -6.82 -3.06 11.63
CA ILE A 4 -8.08 -3.46 11.01
C ILE A 4 -9.23 -2.65 11.61
N GLY A 5 -9.23 -2.47 12.94
CA GLY A 5 -10.22 -1.64 13.62
C GLY A 5 -10.18 -0.19 13.16
N ARG A 6 -8.98 0.41 13.05
CA ARG A 6 -8.83 1.80 12.56
C ARG A 6 -9.23 1.93 11.09
N ALA A 7 -8.79 1.01 10.23
CA ALA A 7 -9.18 1.01 8.81
C ALA A 7 -10.72 0.92 8.66
N LYS A 8 -11.36 0.03 9.41
CA LYS A 8 -12.81 -0.15 9.40
C LYS A 8 -13.54 1.08 9.92
N SER A 9 -13.05 1.72 10.98
CA SER A 9 -13.65 2.95 11.52
C SER A 9 -13.52 4.13 10.55
N ILE A 10 -12.37 4.30 9.89
CA ILE A 10 -12.18 5.34 8.86
C ILE A 10 -13.16 5.14 7.69
N ILE A 11 -13.37 3.89 7.25
CA ILE A 11 -14.24 3.57 6.11
C ILE A 11 -15.73 3.64 6.49
N LEU A 12 -16.12 3.11 7.65
CA LEU A 12 -17.55 2.97 8.04
C LEU A 12 -18.08 4.18 8.83
N LYS A 13 -17.23 4.92 9.53
CA LYS A 13 -17.62 6.04 10.39
C LYS A 13 -16.65 7.23 10.28
N PRO A 14 -16.44 7.79 9.07
CA PRO A 14 -15.42 8.81 8.85
C PRO A 14 -15.57 10.02 9.77
N LEU A 15 -16.78 10.54 9.96
CA LEU A 15 -16.99 11.81 10.68
C LEU A 15 -16.61 11.75 12.17
N GLN A 16 -16.88 10.61 12.84
CA GLN A 16 -16.47 10.40 14.23
C GLN A 16 -14.98 10.11 14.33
N THR A 17 -14.46 9.26 13.45
CA THR A 17 -13.05 8.86 13.49
C THR A 17 -12.10 10.01 13.18
N TRP A 18 -12.46 10.94 12.27
CA TRP A 18 -11.64 12.12 12.01
C TRP A 18 -11.59 13.11 13.19
N LEU A 19 -12.64 13.19 14.01
CA LEU A 19 -12.64 13.99 15.23
C LEU A 19 -11.71 13.38 16.29
N GLU A 20 -11.78 12.07 16.50
CA GLU A 20 -10.88 11.35 17.42
C GLU A 20 -9.41 11.46 16.99
N ILE A 21 -9.13 11.28 15.69
CA ILE A 21 -7.76 11.39 15.14
C ILE A 21 -7.18 12.80 15.36
N LYS A 22 -8.01 13.83 15.31
CA LYS A 22 -7.57 15.23 15.51
C LYS A 22 -7.16 15.50 16.96
N GLU A 23 -7.75 14.79 17.92
CA GLU A 23 -7.38 14.87 19.34
C GLU A 23 -6.21 13.94 19.69
N GLU A 24 -5.97 12.91 18.88
CA GLU A 24 -4.85 11.98 19.04
C GLU A 24 -3.51 12.65 18.67
N LYS A 25 -2.65 12.89 19.67
CA LYS A 25 -1.24 13.26 19.45
C LYS A 25 -0.41 12.03 19.07
N THR A 26 -0.74 11.37 17.97
CA THR A 26 0.12 10.31 17.41
C THR A 26 1.21 10.93 16.54
N THR A 27 2.45 10.48 16.72
CA THR A 27 3.58 10.90 15.90
C THR A 27 3.41 10.40 14.47
N ILE A 28 3.61 11.29 13.48
CA ILE A 28 3.51 10.95 12.04
C ILE A 28 4.38 9.73 11.71
N SER A 29 5.59 9.66 12.25
CA SER A 29 6.53 8.55 12.08
C SER A 29 5.96 7.19 12.53
N GLU A 30 5.18 7.18 13.60
CA GLU A 30 4.59 5.97 14.18
C GLU A 30 3.39 5.51 13.34
N LEU A 31 2.56 6.43 12.84
CA LEU A 31 1.49 6.14 11.88
C LEU A 31 2.05 5.62 10.56
N TYR A 32 3.17 6.20 10.12
CA TYR A 32 3.81 5.87 8.86
C TYR A 32 4.36 4.45 8.83
N THR A 33 5.07 4.07 9.89
CA THR A 33 5.70 2.76 10.03
C THR A 33 4.70 1.67 10.41
N SER A 34 3.74 1.96 11.28
CA SER A 34 2.78 0.97 11.77
C SER A 34 1.55 0.78 10.88
N TYR A 35 1.19 1.76 10.03
CA TYR A 35 -0.02 1.72 9.21
C TYR A 35 0.26 1.87 7.71
N ALA A 36 0.90 2.96 7.29
CA ALA A 36 1.11 3.24 5.87
C ALA A 36 2.04 2.22 5.19
N ALA A 37 3.12 1.80 5.85
CA ALA A 37 4.05 0.81 5.31
C ALA A 37 3.40 -0.57 5.08
N ILE A 38 2.57 -1.02 6.02
CA ILE A 38 1.88 -2.31 5.90
C ILE A 38 0.84 -2.25 4.77
N LEU A 39 0.09 -1.15 4.67
CA LEU A 39 -0.88 -0.96 3.59
C LEU A 39 -0.21 -0.85 2.22
N ALA A 40 0.95 -0.19 2.11
CA ALA A 40 1.71 -0.10 0.87
C ALA A 40 2.30 -1.44 0.42
N ALA A 41 2.52 -2.38 1.35
CA ALA A 41 3.00 -3.72 1.01
C ALA A 41 1.94 -4.55 0.27
N ILE A 42 0.64 -4.33 0.55
CA ILE A 42 -0.48 -5.05 -0.10
C ILE A 42 -0.46 -4.90 -1.63
N PRO A 43 -0.47 -3.68 -2.21
CA PRO A 43 -0.44 -3.52 -3.67
C PRO A 43 0.90 -3.96 -4.28
N ALA A 44 2.02 -3.87 -3.54
CA ALA A 44 3.32 -4.34 -4.03
C ALA A 44 3.34 -5.87 -4.19
N VAL A 45 2.81 -6.61 -3.21
CA VAL A 45 2.70 -8.07 -3.28
C VAL A 45 1.65 -8.50 -4.30
N ALA A 46 0.51 -7.81 -4.36
CA ALA A 46 -0.54 -8.09 -5.35
C ALA A 46 -0.02 -7.92 -6.78
N GLN A 47 0.77 -6.87 -7.05
CA GLN A 47 1.41 -6.66 -8.35
C GLN A 47 2.48 -7.69 -8.64
N LEU A 48 3.29 -8.07 -7.66
CA LEU A 48 4.29 -9.13 -7.82
C LEU A 48 3.60 -10.44 -8.27
N ILE A 49 2.52 -10.83 -7.60
CA ILE A 49 1.74 -12.02 -7.95
C ILE A 49 1.07 -11.85 -9.32
N GLY A 50 0.50 -10.67 -9.62
CA GLY A 50 -0.14 -10.39 -10.90
C GLY A 50 0.82 -10.46 -12.09
N TYR A 51 2.00 -9.83 -11.98
CA TYR A 51 2.99 -9.83 -13.06
C TYR A 51 3.73 -11.16 -13.21
N TRP A 52 3.92 -11.91 -12.12
CA TRP A 52 4.62 -13.19 -12.14
C TRP A 52 3.72 -14.38 -12.50
N LEU A 53 2.56 -14.50 -11.85
CA LEU A 53 1.71 -15.69 -11.94
C LEU A 53 0.68 -15.59 -13.08
N ILE A 54 0.04 -14.43 -13.23
CA ILE A 54 -1.01 -14.20 -14.26
C ILE A 54 -0.36 -13.75 -15.58
N GLY A 55 0.67 -12.91 -15.50
CA GLY A 55 1.29 -12.28 -16.68
C GLY A 55 0.41 -11.18 -17.26
N HIS A 56 0.99 -10.35 -18.14
CA HIS A 56 0.23 -9.31 -18.86
C HIS A 56 0.10 -9.70 -20.32
N SER A 57 -1.13 -9.62 -20.84
CA SER A 57 -1.37 -9.68 -22.29
C SER A 57 -1.39 -8.25 -22.82
N VAL A 58 -0.37 -7.89 -23.61
CA VAL A 58 -0.36 -6.62 -24.33
C VAL A 58 -0.59 -6.96 -25.79
N LEU A 59 -1.65 -6.41 -26.38
CA LEU A 59 -2.02 -6.63 -27.80
C LEU A 59 -2.15 -8.11 -28.19
N GLY A 60 -2.69 -8.95 -27.30
CA GLY A 60 -2.91 -10.38 -27.58
C GLY A 60 -1.65 -11.26 -27.44
N VAL A 61 -0.50 -10.67 -27.11
CA VAL A 61 0.73 -11.42 -26.82
C VAL A 61 0.88 -11.55 -25.30
N HIS A 62 0.84 -12.78 -24.81
CA HIS A 62 1.05 -13.09 -23.40
C HIS A 62 2.53 -12.94 -23.04
N PHE A 63 2.86 -11.87 -22.31
CA PHE A 63 4.18 -11.66 -21.75
C PHE A 63 4.17 -12.00 -20.27
N ARG A 64 4.95 -13.01 -19.90
CA ARG A 64 5.24 -13.34 -18.50
C ARG A 64 6.50 -12.58 -18.11
N TRP A 65 6.40 -11.73 -17.10
CA TRP A 65 7.60 -11.07 -16.59
C TRP A 65 8.43 -12.12 -15.86
N GLY A 66 9.70 -12.23 -16.23
CA GLY A 66 10.65 -13.08 -15.50
C GLY A 66 10.69 -12.67 -14.03
N ILE A 67 10.84 -13.64 -13.12
CA ILE A 67 10.72 -13.45 -11.67
C ILE A 67 11.59 -12.29 -11.15
N GLY A 68 12.79 -12.11 -11.73
CA GLY A 68 13.70 -11.00 -11.38
C GLY A 68 13.18 -9.61 -11.76
N ARG A 69 12.50 -9.47 -12.91
CA ARG A 69 11.89 -8.19 -13.32
C ARG A 69 10.65 -7.86 -12.49
N ALA A 70 9.81 -8.86 -12.20
CA ALA A 70 8.63 -8.67 -11.34
C ALA A 70 9.04 -8.28 -9.91
N PHE A 71 10.08 -8.91 -9.38
CA PHE A 71 10.60 -8.60 -8.04
C PHE A 71 11.22 -7.20 -7.97
N GLY A 72 12.06 -6.83 -8.94
CA GLY A 72 12.63 -5.48 -9.01
C GLY A 72 11.55 -4.40 -9.15
N HIS A 73 10.53 -4.65 -9.95
CA HIS A 73 9.40 -3.73 -10.11
C HIS A 73 8.59 -3.58 -8.82
N ALA A 74 8.29 -4.67 -8.11
CA ALA A 74 7.55 -4.63 -6.85
C ALA A 74 8.30 -3.82 -5.77
N ILE A 75 9.63 -3.95 -5.69
CA ILE A 75 10.46 -3.16 -4.77
C ILE A 75 10.41 -1.68 -5.12
N ILE A 76 10.65 -1.34 -6.39
CA ILE A 76 10.62 0.06 -6.85
C ILE A 76 9.23 0.66 -6.61
N PHE A 77 8.17 -0.09 -6.93
CA PHE A 77 6.80 0.33 -6.70
C PHE A 77 6.56 0.59 -5.22
N TYR A 78 6.93 -0.34 -4.34
CA TYR A 78 6.80 -0.20 -2.89
C TYR A 78 7.49 1.08 -2.37
N ILE A 79 8.74 1.31 -2.78
CA ILE A 79 9.51 2.50 -2.41
C ILE A 79 8.84 3.78 -2.94
N LEU A 80 8.35 3.78 -4.19
CA LEU A 80 7.66 4.92 -4.77
C LEU A 80 6.32 5.19 -4.08
N THR A 81 5.54 4.17 -3.74
CA THR A 81 4.30 4.35 -2.96
C THR A 81 4.60 4.92 -1.58
N LEU A 82 5.64 4.44 -0.90
CA LEU A 82 6.09 5.05 0.34
C LEU A 82 6.52 6.50 0.08
N ALA A 83 7.42 6.79 -0.87
CA ALA A 83 7.82 8.17 -1.14
C ALA A 83 6.61 9.09 -1.44
N GLY A 84 5.61 8.61 -2.19
CA GLY A 84 4.38 9.33 -2.47
C GLY A 84 3.56 9.64 -1.21
N ILE A 85 3.39 8.69 -0.31
CA ILE A 85 2.67 8.92 0.96
C ILE A 85 3.42 9.96 1.81
N TYR A 86 4.76 9.92 1.84
CA TYR A 86 5.57 10.89 2.60
C TYR A 86 5.48 12.32 2.03
N VAL A 87 5.35 12.46 0.71
CA VAL A 87 5.22 13.76 0.06
C VAL A 87 3.82 14.35 0.21
N VAL A 88 2.78 13.50 0.26
CA VAL A 88 1.37 13.93 0.34
C VAL A 88 0.89 14.14 1.77
N ALA A 89 1.42 13.39 2.74
CA ALA A 89 1.05 13.47 4.16
C ALA A 89 1.69 14.67 4.87
#